data_AF-W2S2N5-F1
#
_entry.id   AF-W2S2N5-F1
#
_cell.length_a   1.000
_cell.length_b   1.000
_cell.length_c   1.000
_cell.angle_alpha   90.00
_cell.angle_beta   90.00
_cell.angle_gamma   90.00
#
_symmetry.space_group_name_H-M   'P 1'
#
loop_
_entity.id
_entity.type
_entity.pdbx_description
1 polymer ?
#
loop_
_entity_poly.entity_id
_entity_poly.type
_entity_poly.pdbx_seq_one_letter_code
_entity_poly.pdbx_strand_id
1 'polypeptide(L)'
;MSESPEAQSPDPQISAAFEELSKLEVDFANVEIDALRRKEYRLRPIFAARRAALRKIPGFWRQVFLNAPDEIQSYYSSADVSALAAIEDFNVERYQISSETEGEPRSLRFEFTFGDNDAFGACTLTKEFEWKASATGDGPGRLVSKAVPIKWKNKKSDLTKGMLDMAVELEAAEEAMKMKKGGEEVELVEREGLWQYEKLREAIAKTEEAEDDEPTWLNWFGFRGAVEKRTEKKEEDEKNGENGAEVEDVDMDDEFDDGLLDVEVFPPGEDVAIALAEDLFVDAMDFFSGSMSVPCAMICFADHFPAVQSQEADDFDGFDEDSDEDDEAGEGEDGDDVPELVEEGANNDKRPSKRQRTQ
;
A
#
# COMPACT_ATOMS: atom_id res chain seq x y z
N MET A 1 20.38 19.28 -48.68
CA MET A 1 19.74 20.26 -47.78
C MET A 1 18.34 19.76 -47.59
N SER A 2 18.13 19.01 -46.51
CA SER A 2 16.85 18.42 -46.15
C SER A 2 16.21 19.41 -45.19
N GLU A 3 15.17 20.10 -45.63
CA GLU A 3 14.38 20.99 -44.78
C GLU A 3 13.71 20.16 -43.68
N SER A 4 13.96 20.54 -42.42
CA SER A 4 13.16 20.06 -41.29
C SER A 4 11.72 20.52 -41.47
N PRO A 5 10.72 19.67 -41.18
CA PRO A 5 9.33 20.09 -41.22
C PRO A 5 9.07 21.12 -40.12
N GLU A 6 8.58 22.30 -40.51
CA GLU A 6 8.06 23.32 -39.60
C GLU A 6 6.91 22.73 -38.77
N ALA A 7 7.04 22.78 -37.43
CA ALA A 7 5.97 22.40 -36.52
C ALA A 7 4.78 23.36 -36.72
N GLN A 8 3.65 22.84 -37.22
CA GLN A 8 2.40 23.59 -37.28
C GLN A 8 1.89 23.82 -35.86
N SER A 9 1.63 25.08 -35.49
CA SER A 9 1.00 25.40 -34.22
C SER A 9 -0.40 24.77 -34.14
N PRO A 10 -0.82 24.33 -32.94
CA PRO A 10 -2.10 23.65 -32.77
C PRO A 10 -3.27 24.56 -33.13
N ASP A 11 -4.33 23.97 -33.69
CA ASP A 11 -5.58 24.67 -34.00
C ASP A 11 -6.08 25.41 -32.73
N PRO A 12 -6.39 26.71 -32.79
CA PRO A 12 -6.89 27.47 -31.64
C PRO A 12 -8.12 26.84 -30.97
N GLN A 13 -8.98 26.17 -31.73
CA GLN A 13 -10.15 25.48 -31.16
C GLN A 13 -9.75 24.24 -30.35
N ILE A 14 -8.73 23.52 -30.80
CA ILE A 14 -8.18 22.37 -30.09
C ILE A 14 -7.50 22.83 -28.80
N SER A 15 -6.75 23.92 -28.85
CA SER A 15 -6.07 24.48 -27.66
C SER A 15 -7.07 24.90 -26.58
N ALA A 16 -8.15 25.60 -26.97
CA ALA A 16 -9.21 25.99 -26.05
C ALA A 16 -9.94 24.77 -25.43
N ALA A 17 -10.14 23.70 -26.20
CA ALA A 17 -10.73 22.47 -25.69
C ALA A 17 -9.83 21.76 -24.67
N PHE A 18 -8.52 21.71 -24.89
CA PHE A 18 -7.57 21.15 -23.92
C PHE A 18 -7.52 21.94 -22.62
N GLU A 19 -7.60 23.27 -22.67
CA GLU A 19 -7.70 24.10 -21.47
C GLU A 19 -8.98 23.84 -20.67
N GLU A 20 -10.11 23.62 -21.34
CA GLU A 20 -11.37 23.25 -20.68
C GLU A 20 -11.29 21.87 -20.05
N LEU A 21 -10.77 20.88 -20.78
CA LEU A 21 -10.56 19.51 -20.27
C LEU A 21 -9.63 19.51 -19.06
N SER A 22 -8.50 20.23 -19.12
CA SER A 22 -7.57 20.34 -17.98
C SER A 22 -8.24 20.84 -16.70
N LYS A 23 -9.14 21.83 -16.80
CA LYS A 23 -9.92 22.31 -15.64
C LYS A 23 -10.89 21.26 -15.12
N LEU A 24 -11.55 20.54 -16.01
CA LEU A 24 -12.47 19.46 -15.62
C LEU A 24 -11.74 18.30 -14.93
N GLU A 25 -10.53 17.95 -15.37
CA GLU A 25 -9.71 16.91 -14.71
C GLU A 25 -9.35 17.32 -13.27
N VAL A 26 -9.01 18.59 -13.04
CA VAL A 26 -8.79 19.11 -11.68
C VAL A 26 -10.05 19.00 -10.83
N ASP A 27 -11.23 19.32 -11.39
CA ASP A 27 -12.51 19.20 -10.70
C ASP A 27 -12.85 17.74 -10.36
N PHE A 28 -12.59 16.79 -11.28
CA PHE A 28 -12.76 15.36 -11.01
C PHE A 28 -11.86 14.89 -9.87
N ALA A 29 -10.57 15.22 -9.92
CA ALA A 29 -9.61 14.86 -8.87
C ALA A 29 -10.05 15.42 -7.49
N ASN A 30 -10.54 16.67 -7.46
CA ASN A 30 -11.05 17.29 -6.23
C ASN A 30 -12.26 16.55 -5.65
N VAL A 31 -13.19 16.13 -6.52
CA VAL A 31 -14.38 15.36 -6.10
C VAL A 31 -13.99 13.98 -5.58
N GLU A 32 -13.04 13.30 -6.22
CA GLU A 32 -12.56 11.98 -5.77
C GLU A 32 -11.87 12.04 -4.41
N ILE A 33 -11.01 13.04 -4.19
CA ILE A 33 -10.35 13.27 -2.90
C ILE A 33 -11.39 13.55 -1.81
N ASP A 34 -12.42 14.36 -2.10
CA ASP A 34 -13.51 14.63 -1.17
C ASP A 34 -14.36 13.39 -0.87
N ALA A 35 -14.66 12.58 -1.88
CA ALA A 35 -15.37 11.32 -1.72
C ALA A 35 -14.58 10.35 -0.83
N LEU A 36 -13.27 10.20 -1.07
CA LEU A 36 -12.38 9.38 -0.25
C LEU A 36 -12.40 9.85 1.20
N ARG A 37 -12.22 11.16 1.45
CA ARG A 37 -12.23 11.73 2.81
C ARG A 37 -13.51 11.40 3.58
N ARG A 38 -14.67 11.62 2.96
CA ARG A 38 -15.98 11.37 3.58
C ARG A 38 -16.18 9.89 3.86
N LYS A 39 -15.81 9.03 2.91
CA LYS A 39 -15.87 7.57 3.07
C LYS A 39 -15.06 7.16 4.29
N GLU A 40 -13.79 7.53 4.34
CA GLU A 40 -12.84 7.12 5.37
C GLU A 40 -13.20 7.68 6.76
N TYR A 41 -13.65 8.93 6.83
CA TYR A 41 -14.15 9.51 8.09
C TYR A 41 -15.31 8.68 8.67
N ARG A 42 -16.25 8.26 7.83
CA ARG A 42 -17.42 7.45 8.23
C ARG A 42 -17.06 6.00 8.56
N LEU A 43 -16.00 5.46 7.95
CA LEU A 43 -15.53 4.10 8.23
C LEU A 43 -14.83 3.97 9.58
N ARG A 44 -14.28 5.04 10.16
CA ARG A 44 -13.58 5.03 11.47
C ARG A 44 -14.29 4.24 12.60
N PRO A 45 -15.56 4.54 12.96
CA PRO A 45 -16.24 3.78 14.01
C PRO A 45 -16.47 2.31 13.63
N ILE A 46 -16.57 2.00 12.33
CA ILE A 46 -16.74 0.63 11.82
C ILE A 46 -15.42 -0.13 11.95
N PHE A 47 -14.30 0.46 11.55
CA PHE A 47 -12.98 -0.13 11.73
C PHE A 47 -12.62 -0.31 13.21
N ALA A 48 -12.99 0.63 14.08
CA ALA A 48 -12.82 0.47 15.52
C ALA A 48 -13.62 -0.73 16.06
N ALA A 49 -14.87 -0.91 15.62
CA ALA A 49 -15.67 -2.07 15.97
C ALA A 49 -15.10 -3.38 15.39
N ARG A 50 -14.60 -3.36 14.16
CA ARG A 50 -13.90 -4.48 13.51
C ARG A 50 -12.66 -4.88 14.32
N ARG A 51 -11.77 -3.94 14.65
CA ARG A 51 -10.56 -4.18 15.46
C ARG A 51 -10.91 -4.81 16.82
N ALA A 52 -11.95 -4.31 17.48
CA ALA A 52 -12.43 -4.88 18.76
C ALA A 52 -12.96 -6.32 18.62
N ALA A 53 -13.54 -6.68 17.48
CA ALA A 53 -13.96 -8.05 17.19
C ALA A 53 -12.76 -8.95 16.85
N LEU A 54 -11.84 -8.49 15.99
CA LEU A 54 -10.66 -9.24 15.55
C LEU A 54 -9.73 -9.62 16.71
N ARG A 55 -9.56 -8.75 17.71
CA ARG A 55 -8.77 -9.04 18.92
C ARG A 55 -9.27 -10.24 19.74
N LYS A 56 -10.51 -10.69 19.51
CA LYS A 56 -11.07 -11.89 20.17
C LYS A 56 -10.65 -13.19 19.49
N ILE A 57 -10.02 -13.10 18.32
CA ILE A 57 -9.58 -14.23 17.49
C ILE A 57 -8.06 -14.36 17.66
N PRO A 58 -7.56 -15.33 18.45
CA PRO A 58 -6.13 -15.50 18.66
C PRO A 58 -5.40 -15.80 17.36
N GLY A 59 -4.26 -15.14 17.14
CA GLY A 59 -3.43 -15.36 15.96
C GLY A 59 -4.03 -14.84 14.65
N PHE A 60 -5.10 -14.03 14.69
CA PHE A 60 -5.73 -13.47 13.49
C PHE A 60 -4.70 -12.78 12.59
N TRP A 61 -3.99 -11.77 13.11
CA TRP A 61 -3.05 -11.00 12.30
C TRP A 61 -1.81 -11.78 11.89
N ARG A 62 -1.26 -12.63 12.76
CA ARG A 62 -0.23 -13.63 12.35
C ARG A 62 -0.66 -14.34 11.07
N GLN A 63 -1.87 -14.89 11.05
CA GLN A 63 -2.32 -15.70 9.95
C GLN A 63 -2.54 -14.86 8.68
N VAL A 64 -3.09 -13.66 8.83
CA VAL A 64 -3.25 -12.69 7.73
C VAL A 64 -1.91 -12.33 7.12
N PHE A 65 -0.91 -11.97 7.92
CA PHE A 65 0.41 -11.59 7.41
C PHE A 65 1.16 -12.75 6.76
N LEU A 66 1.00 -13.98 7.27
CA LEU A 66 1.60 -15.17 6.66
C LEU A 66 0.91 -15.61 5.35
N ASN A 67 -0.29 -15.09 5.06
CA ASN A 67 -1.04 -15.31 3.82
C ASN A 67 -1.33 -13.96 3.14
N ALA A 68 -0.42 -13.01 3.29
CA ALA A 68 -0.52 -11.71 2.64
C ALA A 68 -0.52 -11.88 1.10
N PRO A 69 -1.08 -10.93 0.34
CA PRO A 69 -1.01 -10.97 -1.11
C PRO A 69 0.45 -10.85 -1.60
N ASP A 70 0.70 -11.25 -2.85
CA ASP A 70 2.06 -11.35 -3.43
C ASP A 70 2.80 -10.01 -3.41
N GLU A 71 2.06 -8.89 -3.54
CA GLU A 71 2.54 -7.51 -3.46
C GLU A 71 3.20 -7.19 -2.11
N ILE A 72 2.94 -7.97 -1.06
CA ILE A 72 3.58 -7.85 0.25
C ILE A 72 4.49 -9.04 0.51
N GLN A 73 4.00 -10.26 0.24
CA GLN A 73 4.70 -11.50 0.59
C GLN A 73 6.03 -11.66 -0.15
N SER A 74 6.14 -11.13 -1.37
CA SER A 74 7.38 -11.16 -2.16
C SER A 74 8.57 -10.45 -1.50
N TYR A 75 8.31 -9.59 -0.50
CA TYR A 75 9.33 -8.87 0.27
C TYR A 75 9.68 -9.52 1.61
N TYR A 76 9.11 -10.68 1.92
CA TYR A 76 9.46 -11.42 3.12
C TYR A 76 10.70 -12.28 2.88
N SER A 77 11.61 -12.24 3.85
CA SER A 77 12.72 -13.20 3.95
C SER A 77 12.39 -14.30 4.96
N SER A 78 13.17 -15.38 4.93
CA SER A 78 13.06 -16.44 5.95
C SER A 78 13.32 -15.94 7.39
N ALA A 79 14.11 -14.87 7.55
CA ALA A 79 14.40 -14.26 8.84
C ALA A 79 13.17 -13.58 9.48
N ASP A 80 12.20 -13.20 8.66
CA ASP A 80 11.04 -12.40 9.08
C ASP A 80 9.93 -13.22 9.72
N VAL A 81 9.91 -14.53 9.46
CA VAL A 81 8.83 -15.43 9.87
C VAL A 81 8.54 -15.34 11.37
N SER A 82 9.59 -15.22 12.20
CA SER A 82 9.43 -15.09 13.66
C SER A 82 8.77 -13.76 14.06
N ALA A 83 9.17 -12.65 13.43
CA ALA A 83 8.59 -11.33 13.69
C ALA A 83 7.15 -11.23 13.17
N LEU A 84 6.88 -11.75 11.97
CA LEU A 84 5.54 -11.84 11.38
C LEU A 84 4.60 -12.69 12.26
N ALA A 85 5.09 -13.83 12.76
CA ALA A 85 4.33 -14.66 13.68
C ALA A 85 4.04 -13.95 15.02
N ALA A 86 4.86 -12.98 15.42
CA ALA A 86 4.65 -12.23 16.65
C ALA A 86 3.62 -11.09 16.52
N ILE A 87 3.05 -10.83 15.34
CA ILE A 87 2.03 -9.77 15.17
C ILE A 87 0.73 -10.17 15.89
N GLU A 88 0.40 -9.42 16.95
CA GLU A 88 -0.83 -9.59 17.74
C GLU A 88 -1.95 -8.67 17.27
N ASP A 89 -1.61 -7.45 16.83
CA ASP A 89 -2.57 -6.46 16.36
C ASP A 89 -1.98 -5.61 15.25
N PHE A 90 -2.81 -5.25 14.27
CA PHE A 90 -2.46 -4.35 13.17
C PHE A 90 -3.62 -3.40 12.91
N ASN A 91 -3.30 -2.13 12.69
CA ASN A 91 -4.30 -1.10 12.44
C ASN A 91 -3.78 -0.05 11.47
N VAL A 92 -4.65 0.37 10.57
CA VAL A 92 -4.39 1.43 9.59
C VAL A 92 -5.37 2.57 9.80
N GLU A 93 -4.84 3.79 9.83
CA GLU A 93 -5.64 5.01 9.96
C GLU A 93 -5.21 6.06 8.96
N ARG A 94 -6.18 6.69 8.30
CA ARG A 94 -5.98 7.95 7.59
C ARG A 94 -6.02 9.10 8.61
N TYR A 95 -4.90 9.27 9.31
CA TYR A 95 -4.79 10.04 10.56
C TYR A 95 -4.95 11.56 10.39
N GLN A 96 -4.68 12.09 9.19
CA GLN A 96 -4.78 13.52 8.91
C GLN A 96 -6.20 14.00 8.61
N ILE A 97 -7.18 13.10 8.45
CA ILE A 97 -8.60 13.47 8.31
C ILE A 97 -9.12 13.97 9.66
N SER A 98 -9.49 15.25 9.75
CA SER A 98 -10.07 15.82 10.97
C SER A 98 -11.61 15.77 10.97
N SER A 99 -12.23 15.87 9.78
CA SER A 99 -13.68 15.84 9.60
C SER A 99 -14.08 15.31 8.20
N GLU A 100 -15.38 15.24 7.90
CA GLU A 100 -15.87 14.88 6.56
C GLU A 100 -15.39 15.85 5.45
N THR A 101 -14.97 17.06 5.80
CA THR A 101 -14.62 18.11 4.82
C THR A 101 -13.19 18.63 4.96
N GLU A 102 -12.44 18.17 5.95
CA GLU A 102 -11.09 18.68 6.25
C GLU A 102 -10.07 17.56 6.46
N GLY A 103 -8.83 17.82 6.04
CA GLY A 103 -7.70 16.92 6.18
C GLY A 103 -7.30 16.21 4.88
N GLU A 104 -6.10 15.66 4.87
CA GLU A 104 -5.55 14.90 3.74
C GLU A 104 -5.91 13.41 3.90
N PRO A 105 -6.77 12.85 3.02
CA PRO A 105 -7.18 11.46 3.13
C PRO A 105 -6.12 10.44 2.67
N ARG A 106 -5.11 10.84 1.90
CA ARG A 106 -4.11 9.90 1.37
C ARG A 106 -2.98 9.57 2.34
N SER A 107 -2.78 10.39 3.37
CA SER A 107 -1.81 10.12 4.45
C SER A 107 -2.25 8.94 5.32
N LEU A 108 -1.33 8.03 5.62
CA LEU A 108 -1.58 6.76 6.30
C LEU A 108 -0.77 6.66 7.60
N ARG A 109 -1.32 5.99 8.61
CA ARG A 109 -0.63 5.61 9.84
C ARG A 109 -0.87 4.14 10.08
N PHE A 110 0.22 3.40 10.25
CA PHE A 110 0.24 1.99 10.56
C PHE A 110 0.66 1.80 12.01
N GLU A 111 -0.09 1.01 12.75
CA GLU A 111 0.23 0.61 14.12
C GLU A 111 0.34 -0.92 14.17
N PHE A 112 1.56 -1.41 14.40
CA PHE A 112 1.84 -2.83 14.60
C PHE A 112 2.07 -3.08 16.08
N THR A 113 1.36 -4.04 16.65
CA THR A 113 1.63 -4.55 18.01
C THR A 113 2.20 -5.95 17.92
N PHE A 114 3.43 -6.10 18.37
CA PHE A 114 4.15 -7.37 18.43
C PHE A 114 4.15 -7.92 19.84
N GLY A 115 3.90 -9.22 19.96
CA GLY A 115 4.19 -10.01 21.15
C GLY A 115 5.69 -10.28 21.33
N ASP A 116 6.04 -11.02 22.38
CA ASP A 116 7.44 -11.36 22.64
C ASP A 116 8.01 -12.25 21.52
N ASN A 117 9.20 -11.90 21.04
CA ASN A 117 9.92 -12.54 19.93
C ASN A 117 11.43 -12.42 20.13
N ASP A 118 12.22 -13.25 19.46
CA ASP A 118 13.67 -13.35 19.68
C ASP A 118 14.47 -12.15 19.17
N ALA A 119 13.89 -11.33 18.29
CA ALA A 119 14.56 -10.20 17.66
C ALA A 119 14.56 -8.96 18.56
N PHE A 120 13.37 -8.47 18.92
CA PHE A 120 13.19 -7.19 19.62
C PHE A 120 12.18 -7.26 20.79
N GLY A 121 11.56 -8.41 21.02
CA GLY A 121 10.57 -8.60 22.09
C GLY A 121 9.25 -7.87 21.84
N ALA A 122 8.38 -7.82 22.86
CA ALA A 122 7.06 -7.21 22.74
C ALA A 122 7.15 -5.68 22.64
N CYS A 123 6.54 -5.10 21.60
CA CYS A 123 6.52 -3.66 21.39
C CYS A 123 5.36 -3.24 20.47
N THR A 124 5.11 -1.93 20.41
CA THR A 124 4.24 -1.33 19.41
C THR A 124 5.07 -0.40 18.54
N LEU A 125 5.01 -0.59 17.23
CA LEU A 125 5.66 0.27 16.24
C LEU A 125 4.60 1.06 15.48
N THR A 126 4.80 2.36 15.37
CA THR A 126 3.91 3.24 14.59
C THR A 126 4.71 3.87 13.47
N LYS A 127 4.28 3.65 12.23
CA LYS A 127 4.86 4.28 11.04
C LYS A 127 3.83 5.16 10.36
N GLU A 128 4.22 6.39 10.06
CA GLU A 128 3.35 7.39 9.43
C GLU A 128 3.87 7.72 8.03
N PHE A 129 2.96 7.79 7.08
CA PHE A 129 3.18 8.22 5.72
C PHE A 129 2.37 9.50 5.49
N GLU A 130 3.03 10.54 5.04
CA GLU A 130 2.41 11.81 4.66
C GLU A 130 2.36 11.89 3.14
N TRP A 131 1.18 12.17 2.59
CA TRP A 131 1.06 12.43 1.16
C TRP A 131 1.61 13.82 0.82
N LYS A 132 2.45 13.90 -0.20
CA LYS A 132 2.97 15.13 -0.78
C LYS A 132 2.56 15.23 -2.24
N ALA A 133 2.02 16.37 -2.62
CA ALA A 133 1.84 16.70 -4.03
C ALA A 133 3.20 16.77 -4.73
N SER A 134 3.23 16.50 -6.04
CA SER A 134 4.43 16.74 -6.86
C SER A 134 4.88 18.21 -6.73
N ALA A 135 6.19 18.45 -6.60
CA ALA A 135 6.75 19.80 -6.59
C ALA A 135 6.36 20.62 -7.84
N THR A 136 6.28 19.97 -9.00
CA THR A 136 5.92 20.62 -10.28
C THR A 136 4.42 20.89 -10.41
N GLY A 137 3.59 20.28 -9.57
CA GLY A 137 2.11 20.40 -9.62
C GLY A 137 1.44 19.52 -10.68
N ASP A 138 2.17 19.08 -11.72
CA ASP A 138 1.66 18.29 -12.85
C ASP A 138 1.96 16.78 -12.76
N GLY A 139 2.55 16.32 -11.65
CA GLY A 139 2.90 14.91 -11.43
C GLY A 139 2.03 14.22 -10.38
N PRO A 140 1.98 12.86 -10.37
CA PRO A 140 1.38 12.12 -9.28
C PRO A 140 2.07 12.51 -7.96
N GLY A 141 1.28 12.74 -6.92
CA GLY A 141 1.85 12.89 -5.57
C GLY A 141 2.42 11.57 -5.07
N ARG A 142 3.19 11.64 -3.99
CA ARG A 142 3.88 10.49 -3.40
C ARG A 142 3.72 10.43 -1.89
N LEU A 143 3.94 9.26 -1.31
CA LEU A 143 4.00 9.08 0.13
C LEU A 143 5.44 9.20 0.65
N VAL A 144 5.65 10.11 1.60
CA VAL A 144 6.93 10.25 2.33
C VAL A 144 6.76 9.80 3.77
N SER A 145 7.81 9.26 4.37
CA SER A 145 7.77 8.72 5.74
C SER A 145 9.03 9.07 6.52
N LYS A 146 9.00 8.75 7.81
CA LYS A 146 10.15 8.80 8.72
C LYS A 146 10.60 7.38 9.06
N ALA A 147 11.89 7.22 9.29
CA ALA A 147 12.44 5.96 9.75
C ALA A 147 12.01 5.70 11.19
N VAL A 148 11.55 4.47 11.47
CA VAL A 148 11.07 4.06 12.80
C VAL A 148 12.09 3.10 13.40
N PRO A 149 12.80 3.48 14.48
CA PRO A 149 13.82 2.62 15.07
C PRO A 149 13.19 1.40 15.77
N ILE A 150 13.80 0.23 15.57
CA ILE A 150 13.46 -0.99 16.29
C ILE A 150 14.50 -1.24 17.38
N LYS A 151 14.03 -1.47 18.61
CA LYS A 151 14.92 -1.77 19.75
C LYS A 151 15.27 -3.26 19.76
N TRP A 152 16.27 -3.64 19.00
CA TRP A 152 16.78 -5.01 18.96
C TRP A 152 17.29 -5.46 20.34
N LYS A 153 17.08 -6.74 20.70
CA LYS A 153 17.59 -7.34 21.94
C LYS A 153 19.12 -7.30 21.99
N ASN A 154 19.77 -7.48 20.84
CA ASN A 154 21.22 -7.37 20.67
C ASN A 154 21.56 -7.24 19.17
N LYS A 155 22.82 -6.92 18.83
CA LYS A 155 23.26 -6.73 17.45
C LYS A 155 23.11 -7.94 16.52
N LYS A 156 23.09 -9.16 17.06
CA LYS A 156 22.89 -10.39 16.26
C LYS A 156 21.42 -10.70 16.01
N SER A 157 20.55 -10.12 16.81
CA SER A 157 19.09 -10.20 16.69
C SER A 157 18.52 -9.15 15.74
N ASP A 158 19.37 -8.23 15.25
CA ASP A 158 19.00 -7.24 14.25
C ASP A 158 18.88 -7.89 12.88
N LEU A 159 17.64 -8.07 12.44
CA LEU A 159 17.31 -8.69 11.14
C LEU A 159 17.64 -7.76 9.97
N THR A 160 17.75 -6.45 10.22
CA THR A 160 18.08 -5.42 9.22
C THR A 160 19.58 -5.26 9.02
N LYS A 161 20.40 -6.02 9.78
CA LYS A 161 21.87 -5.97 9.71
C LYS A 161 22.43 -4.56 9.88
N GLY A 162 21.73 -3.73 10.66
CA GLY A 162 22.07 -2.33 10.91
C GLY A 162 21.57 -1.33 9.88
N MET A 163 20.96 -1.75 8.76
CA MET A 163 20.48 -0.83 7.71
C MET A 163 19.41 0.12 8.24
N LEU A 164 18.49 -0.38 9.08
CA LEU A 164 17.49 0.48 9.71
C LEU A 164 18.11 1.53 10.63
N ASP A 165 19.09 1.13 11.45
CA ASP A 165 19.80 2.06 12.34
C ASP A 165 20.55 3.13 11.51
N MET A 166 21.13 2.75 10.36
CA MET A 166 21.79 3.68 9.45
C MET A 166 20.80 4.65 8.78
N ALA A 167 19.61 4.20 8.39
CA ALA A 167 18.55 5.07 7.86
C ALA A 167 18.09 6.09 8.91
N VAL A 168 17.93 5.66 10.17
CA VAL A 168 17.59 6.54 11.30
C VAL A 168 18.73 7.55 11.58
N GLU A 169 19.99 7.11 11.52
CA GLU A 169 21.15 7.99 11.68
C GLU A 169 21.25 9.04 10.56
N LEU A 170 20.96 8.66 9.31
CA LEU A 170 20.93 9.57 8.17
C LEU A 170 19.81 10.60 8.31
N GLU A 171 18.59 10.19 8.67
CA GLU A 171 17.49 11.10 8.92
C GLU A 171 17.82 12.11 10.03
N ALA A 172 18.37 11.63 11.16
CA ALA A 172 18.75 12.49 12.27
C ALA A 172 19.86 13.49 11.87
N ALA A 173 20.78 13.08 10.99
CA ALA A 173 21.82 13.95 10.47
C ALA A 173 21.23 15.05 9.56
N GLU A 174 20.33 14.70 8.64
CA GLU A 174 19.63 15.68 7.80
C GLU A 174 18.84 16.68 8.65
N GLU A 175 18.09 16.21 9.65
CA GLU A 175 17.35 17.09 10.56
C GLU A 175 18.29 18.02 11.37
N ALA A 176 19.47 17.54 11.78
CA ALA A 176 20.45 18.35 12.48
C ALA A 176 21.11 19.43 11.60
N MET A 177 21.13 19.22 10.27
CA MET A 177 21.66 20.17 9.30
C MET A 177 20.62 21.17 8.77
N LYS A 178 19.36 21.04 9.20
CA LYS A 178 18.31 22.02 8.93
C LYS A 178 18.38 23.17 9.93
N MET A 179 18.57 24.39 9.44
CA MET A 179 18.53 25.62 10.24
C MET A 179 17.27 26.43 9.93
N LYS A 180 16.61 26.97 10.95
CA LYS A 180 15.53 27.93 10.77
C LYS A 180 16.09 29.35 10.67
N LYS A 181 16.13 29.91 9.45
CA LYS A 181 16.47 31.32 9.21
C LYS A 181 15.22 32.06 8.75
N GLY A 182 14.70 32.95 9.59
CA GLY A 182 13.57 33.81 9.22
C GLY A 182 12.22 33.10 9.04
N GLY A 183 12.05 31.89 9.57
CA GLY A 183 10.83 31.08 9.37
C GLY A 183 10.95 30.06 8.24
N GLU A 184 11.99 30.18 7.40
CA GLU A 184 12.36 29.20 6.40
C GLU A 184 13.40 28.23 6.95
N GLU A 185 13.21 26.96 6.62
CA GLU A 185 14.13 25.87 6.91
C GLU A 185 15.10 25.75 5.74
N VAL A 186 16.36 26.06 6.00
CA VAL A 186 17.46 25.99 5.03
C VAL A 186 18.34 24.80 5.41
N GLU A 187 18.56 23.92 4.45
CA GLU A 187 19.50 22.81 4.56
C GLU A 187 20.93 23.32 4.37
N LEU A 188 21.80 23.09 5.37
CA LEU A 188 23.17 23.60 5.34
C LEU A 188 24.12 22.74 4.49
N VAL A 189 23.79 21.47 4.31
CA VAL A 189 24.61 20.47 3.64
C VAL A 189 23.67 19.53 2.90
N GLU A 190 23.93 19.31 1.62
CA GLU A 190 23.23 18.33 0.79
C GLU A 190 23.38 16.93 1.41
N ARG A 191 22.33 16.11 1.29
CA ARG A 191 22.27 14.74 1.80
C ARG A 191 23.53 13.93 1.43
N GLU A 192 23.99 14.03 0.19
CA GLU A 192 25.15 13.32 -0.37
C GLU A 192 26.47 13.73 0.28
N GLY A 193 26.52 14.92 0.89
CA GLY A 193 27.66 15.40 1.66
C GLY A 193 27.78 14.81 3.07
N LEU A 194 26.78 14.05 3.53
CA LEU A 194 26.77 13.42 4.84
C LEU A 194 27.51 12.09 4.80
N TRP A 195 28.43 11.86 5.74
CA TRP A 195 29.12 10.56 5.83
C TRP A 195 28.15 9.40 6.14
N GLN A 196 27.00 9.69 6.77
CA GLN A 196 25.93 8.72 7.00
C GLN A 196 25.29 8.25 5.69
N TYR A 197 25.23 9.11 4.66
CA TYR A 197 24.71 8.77 3.35
C TYR A 197 25.61 7.72 2.70
N GLU A 198 26.92 7.99 2.62
CA GLU A 198 27.88 7.04 2.03
C GLU A 198 27.91 5.71 2.80
N LYS A 199 27.85 5.77 4.14
CA LYS A 199 27.79 4.58 4.99
C LYS A 199 26.58 3.69 4.67
N LEU A 200 25.40 4.29 4.45
CA LEU A 200 24.19 3.55 4.13
C LEU A 200 24.23 3.02 2.69
N ARG A 201 24.71 3.82 1.75
CA ARG A 201 24.93 3.42 0.35
C ARG A 201 25.83 2.19 0.23
N GLU A 202 26.99 2.21 0.91
CA GLU A 202 27.92 1.07 0.93
C GLU A 202 27.27 -0.18 1.54
N ALA A 203 26.41 -0.02 2.54
CA ALA A 203 25.71 -1.14 3.17
C ALA A 203 24.63 -1.75 2.28
N ILE A 204 23.89 -0.93 1.53
CA ILE A 204 22.91 -1.39 0.53
C ILE A 204 23.65 -2.15 -0.59
N ALA A 205 24.67 -1.53 -1.20
CA ALA A 205 25.45 -2.16 -2.26
C ALA A 205 26.06 -3.50 -1.83
N LYS A 206 26.59 -3.58 -0.61
CA LYS A 206 27.15 -4.82 -0.06
C LYS A 206 26.09 -5.91 0.14
N THR A 207 24.86 -5.53 0.49
CA THR A 207 23.75 -6.49 0.68
C THR A 207 23.29 -7.01 -0.67
N GLU A 208 23.21 -6.16 -1.69
CA GLU A 208 22.86 -6.56 -3.07
C GLU A 208 23.90 -7.48 -3.71
N GLU A 209 25.19 -7.28 -3.42
CA GLU A 209 26.26 -8.16 -3.89
C GLU A 209 26.30 -9.53 -3.19
N ALA A 210 25.67 -9.65 -2.02
CA ALA A 210 25.71 -10.86 -1.22
C ALA A 210 24.57 -11.83 -1.61
N GLU A 211 24.90 -12.84 -2.42
CA GLU A 211 23.94 -13.82 -2.99
C GLU A 211 23.07 -14.54 -1.95
N ASP A 212 23.52 -14.68 -0.71
CA ASP A 212 22.81 -15.39 0.38
C ASP A 212 22.02 -14.45 1.32
N ASP A 213 22.07 -13.14 1.09
CA ASP A 213 21.60 -12.12 2.03
C ASP A 213 20.36 -11.38 1.52
N GLU A 214 19.19 -11.98 1.69
CA GLU A 214 17.91 -11.34 1.37
C GLU A 214 17.62 -10.16 2.33
N PRO A 215 17.16 -8.99 1.83
CA PRO A 215 16.69 -7.92 2.68
C PRO A 215 15.42 -8.33 3.42
N THR A 216 15.33 -7.92 4.69
CA THR A 216 14.16 -8.15 5.54
C THR A 216 13.05 -7.14 5.24
N TRP A 217 11.78 -7.55 5.35
CA TRP A 217 10.66 -6.59 5.26
C TRP A 217 10.70 -5.55 6.38
N LEU A 218 11.39 -5.81 7.50
CA LEU A 218 11.54 -4.83 8.59
C LEU A 218 12.33 -3.59 8.15
N ASN A 219 13.06 -3.64 7.04
CA ASN A 219 13.63 -2.45 6.40
C ASN A 219 12.55 -1.47 5.92
N TRP A 220 11.31 -1.91 5.71
CA TRP A 220 10.17 -1.02 5.42
C TRP A 220 9.98 0.04 6.53
N PHE A 221 10.33 -0.27 7.78
CA PHE A 221 10.33 0.75 8.85
C PHE A 221 11.32 1.87 8.61
N GLY A 222 12.37 1.64 7.82
CA GLY A 222 13.35 2.62 7.39
C GLY A 222 12.99 3.38 6.12
N PHE A 223 11.92 3.01 5.42
CA PHE A 223 11.46 3.74 4.22
C PHE A 223 11.18 5.20 4.53
N ARG A 224 11.65 6.10 3.66
CA ARG A 224 11.43 7.55 3.76
C ARG A 224 10.79 8.12 2.50
N GLY A 225 10.93 7.43 1.38
CA GLY A 225 10.49 7.90 0.07
C GLY A 225 11.43 8.97 -0.48
N ALA A 226 11.19 9.38 -1.73
CA ALA A 226 11.92 10.45 -2.37
C ALA A 226 11.74 11.76 -1.58
N VAL A 227 12.70 12.05 -0.71
CA VAL A 227 12.81 13.34 -0.03
C VAL A 227 13.24 14.34 -1.08
N GLU A 228 12.28 15.11 -1.61
CA GLU A 228 12.56 16.14 -2.60
C GLU A 228 13.66 17.07 -2.12
N LYS A 229 14.69 17.25 -2.96
CA LYS A 229 15.49 18.47 -2.93
C LYS A 229 14.51 19.63 -3.11
N ARG A 230 14.41 20.51 -2.12
CA ARG A 230 13.52 21.65 -2.14
C ARG A 230 14.03 22.64 -3.19
N THR A 231 13.69 22.43 -4.46
CA THR A 231 13.84 23.49 -5.46
C THR A 231 12.84 24.59 -5.09
N GLU A 232 13.39 25.76 -4.79
CA GLU A 232 12.65 26.94 -4.41
C GLU A 232 11.54 27.19 -5.46
N LYS A 233 10.27 27.00 -5.08
CA LYS A 233 9.19 27.65 -5.82
C LYS A 233 9.40 29.15 -5.64
N LYS A 234 9.90 29.83 -6.68
CA LYS A 234 9.63 31.25 -6.88
C LYS A 234 8.12 31.41 -7.13
N GLU A 235 7.34 31.46 -6.05
CA GLU A 235 6.04 32.12 -6.07
C GLU A 235 6.25 33.64 -6.00
N GLU A 236 6.89 34.22 -7.02
CA GLU A 236 6.85 35.66 -7.29
C GLU A 236 6.88 35.85 -8.82
N ASP A 237 5.69 35.94 -9.42
CA ASP A 237 5.32 36.97 -10.42
C ASP A 237 4.06 36.58 -11.22
N GLU A 238 2.91 36.45 -10.55
CA GLU A 238 1.59 36.50 -11.22
C GLU A 238 0.91 37.87 -11.08
N LYS A 239 1.68 38.93 -10.78
CA LYS A 239 1.21 40.32 -10.80
C LYS A 239 2.26 41.29 -11.32
N ASN A 240 2.69 41.12 -12.57
CA ASN A 240 2.92 42.30 -13.41
C ASN A 240 2.90 41.93 -14.89
N GLY A 241 2.05 42.62 -15.64
CA GLY A 241 1.99 42.50 -17.09
C GLY A 241 3.20 43.14 -17.78
N GLU A 242 3.29 42.83 -19.07
CA GLU A 242 4.08 43.52 -20.09
C GLU A 242 5.61 43.40 -19.98
N ASN A 243 6.16 42.34 -20.55
CA ASN A 243 7.01 42.47 -21.75
C ASN A 243 7.37 41.10 -22.32
N GLY A 244 7.25 40.97 -23.64
CA GLY A 244 7.78 39.82 -24.37
C GLY A 244 9.29 39.77 -24.23
N ALA A 245 9.79 38.73 -23.58
CA ALA A 245 11.15 38.25 -23.70
C ALA A 245 11.05 36.76 -23.97
N GLU A 246 11.83 36.33 -24.96
CA GLU A 246 11.92 34.96 -25.46
C GLU A 246 12.06 33.98 -24.29
N VAL A 247 11.15 33.01 -24.24
CA VAL A 247 11.27 31.85 -23.37
C VAL A 247 12.46 31.08 -23.95
N GLU A 248 13.62 31.17 -23.30
CA GLU A 248 14.68 30.21 -23.54
C GLU A 248 14.10 28.86 -23.14
N ASP A 249 13.98 27.96 -24.12
CA ASP A 249 13.67 26.55 -23.91
C ASP A 249 14.70 26.02 -22.90
N VAL A 250 14.29 25.97 -21.62
CA VAL A 250 15.03 25.23 -20.62
C VAL A 250 14.77 23.78 -20.99
N ASP A 251 15.73 23.18 -21.69
CA ASP A 251 15.87 21.72 -21.77
C ASP A 251 15.98 21.20 -20.33
N MET A 252 14.84 21.05 -19.67
CA MET A 252 14.69 20.33 -18.42
C MET A 252 14.62 18.86 -18.83
N ASP A 253 15.80 18.27 -19.03
CA ASP A 253 15.94 16.83 -18.83
C ASP A 253 15.36 16.55 -17.44
N ASP A 254 14.14 16.00 -17.41
CA ASP A 254 13.53 15.34 -16.25
C ASP A 254 14.34 14.07 -15.94
N GLU A 255 15.62 14.24 -15.66
CA GLU A 255 16.43 13.23 -15.00
C GLU A 255 15.88 13.16 -13.57
N PHE A 256 14.90 12.27 -13.36
CA PHE A 256 14.68 11.67 -12.06
C PHE A 256 16.07 11.37 -11.51
N ASP A 257 16.53 12.17 -10.53
CA ASP A 257 17.84 12.02 -9.91
C ASP A 257 17.88 10.62 -9.28
N ASP A 258 18.44 9.68 -10.02
CA ASP A 258 18.62 8.27 -9.69
C ASP A 258 19.38 8.11 -8.36
N GLY A 259 20.20 9.10 -8.02
CA GLY A 259 20.87 9.22 -6.73
C GLY A 259 19.94 9.29 -5.51
N LEU A 260 18.66 9.63 -5.65
CA LEU A 260 17.74 9.66 -4.51
C LEU A 260 17.22 8.25 -4.12
N LEU A 261 17.19 7.32 -5.08
CA LEU A 261 16.88 5.90 -4.83
C LEU A 261 18.11 5.13 -4.32
N ASP A 262 19.33 5.61 -4.62
CA ASP A 262 20.59 4.98 -4.20
C ASP A 262 20.71 4.74 -2.68
N VAL A 263 19.98 5.50 -1.87
CA VAL A 263 20.04 5.43 -0.39
C VAL A 263 18.65 5.28 0.24
N GLU A 264 17.77 4.53 -0.42
CA GLU A 264 16.52 4.04 0.14
C GLU A 264 16.67 2.57 0.56
N VAL A 265 16.50 2.27 1.85
CA VAL A 265 16.68 0.92 2.41
C VAL A 265 15.57 -0.04 2.02
N PHE A 266 14.44 0.50 1.57
CA PHE A 266 13.31 -0.28 1.10
C PHE A 266 12.61 0.45 -0.06
N PRO A 267 13.17 0.41 -1.28
CA PRO A 267 12.64 1.15 -2.43
C PRO A 267 11.13 0.99 -2.71
N PRO A 268 10.51 -0.20 -2.58
CA PRO A 268 9.07 -0.38 -2.83
C PRO A 268 8.19 0.05 -1.65
N GLY A 269 8.69 0.89 -0.74
CA GLY A 269 8.01 1.17 0.53
C GLY A 269 6.69 1.91 0.41
N GLU A 270 6.52 2.74 -0.62
CA GLU A 270 5.25 3.37 -0.95
C GLU A 270 4.22 2.35 -1.42
N ASP A 271 4.57 1.51 -2.39
CA ASP A 271 3.67 0.47 -2.92
C ASP A 271 3.25 -0.52 -1.83
N VAL A 272 4.20 -0.96 -1.00
CA VAL A 272 3.90 -1.84 0.14
C VAL A 272 3.00 -1.14 1.17
N ALA A 273 3.17 0.16 1.40
CA ALA A 273 2.27 0.90 2.28
C ALA A 273 0.84 0.96 1.72
N ILE A 274 0.69 1.17 0.42
CA ILE A 274 -0.61 1.17 -0.25
C ILE A 274 -1.24 -0.23 -0.15
N ALA A 275 -0.51 -1.29 -0.51
CA ALA A 275 -1.00 -2.67 -0.43
C ALA A 275 -1.38 -3.07 1.00
N LEU A 276 -0.61 -2.66 2.01
CA LEU A 276 -0.96 -2.89 3.41
C LEU A 276 -2.28 -2.21 3.80
N ALA A 277 -2.53 -0.99 3.31
CA ALA A 277 -3.68 -0.18 3.67
C ALA A 277 -4.95 -0.54 2.90
N GLU A 278 -4.82 -0.82 1.60
CA GLU A 278 -5.96 -0.94 0.69
C GLU A 278 -6.32 -2.40 0.41
N ASP A 279 -5.35 -3.32 0.45
CA ASP A 279 -5.58 -4.75 0.19
C ASP A 279 -5.57 -5.54 1.50
N LEU A 280 -4.41 -5.64 2.17
CA LEU A 280 -4.26 -6.49 3.36
C LEU A 280 -5.19 -6.08 4.49
N PHE A 281 -5.24 -4.79 4.83
CA PHE A 281 -6.03 -4.31 5.95
C PHE A 281 -7.53 -4.38 5.68
N VAL A 282 -7.98 -4.01 4.47
CA VAL A 282 -9.40 -4.02 4.11
C VAL A 282 -9.90 -5.47 4.05
N ASP A 283 -9.15 -6.35 3.37
CA ASP A 283 -9.54 -7.72 3.06
C ASP A 283 -8.94 -8.77 4.01
N ALA A 284 -8.41 -8.36 5.17
CA ALA A 284 -7.82 -9.27 6.16
C ALA A 284 -8.68 -10.49 6.53
N MET A 285 -10.01 -10.37 6.47
CA MET A 285 -10.92 -11.49 6.75
C MET A 285 -10.82 -12.60 5.69
N ASP A 286 -10.57 -12.24 4.44
CA ASP A 286 -10.48 -13.19 3.32
C ASP A 286 -9.17 -13.95 3.38
N PHE A 287 -8.05 -13.26 3.65
CA PHE A 287 -6.74 -13.89 3.88
C PHE A 287 -6.78 -14.84 5.09
N PHE A 288 -7.44 -14.42 6.18
CA PHE A 288 -7.65 -15.28 7.34
C PHE A 288 -8.50 -16.52 7.01
N SER A 289 -9.64 -16.33 6.34
CA SER A 289 -10.58 -17.42 6.02
C SER A 289 -10.00 -18.40 4.99
N GLY A 290 -9.32 -17.89 3.97
CA GLY A 290 -8.62 -18.70 2.96
C GLY A 290 -7.59 -19.62 3.61
N SER A 291 -6.85 -19.11 4.59
CA SER A 291 -5.86 -19.92 5.31
C SER A 291 -6.46 -21.04 6.19
N MET A 292 -7.69 -20.85 6.69
CA MET A 292 -8.44 -21.88 7.41
C MET A 292 -9.07 -22.91 6.47
N SER A 293 -9.34 -22.51 5.22
CA SER A 293 -9.93 -23.37 4.19
C SER A 293 -8.91 -24.31 3.55
N VAL A 294 -7.60 -24.04 3.67
CA VAL A 294 -6.57 -25.06 3.46
C VAL A 294 -6.74 -26.09 4.59
N PRO A 295 -7.01 -27.37 4.31
CA PRO A 295 -7.48 -28.28 5.34
C PRO A 295 -6.49 -28.40 6.51
N CYS A 296 -6.85 -27.80 7.66
CA CYS A 296 -6.27 -28.08 8.99
C CYS A 296 -6.38 -29.57 9.39
N ALA A 297 -6.96 -30.42 8.53
CA ALA A 297 -6.92 -31.86 8.63
C ALA A 297 -5.49 -32.44 8.71
N MET A 298 -4.43 -31.71 8.31
CA MET A 298 -3.05 -32.21 8.42
C MET A 298 -2.33 -31.81 9.73
N ILE A 299 -2.76 -30.74 10.42
CA ILE A 299 -2.06 -30.23 11.62
C ILE A 299 -2.84 -30.54 12.91
N CYS A 300 -4.15 -30.73 12.82
CA CYS A 300 -5.03 -30.77 13.98
C CYS A 300 -5.25 -32.20 14.56
N PHE A 301 -4.61 -33.26 14.01
CA PHE A 301 -4.79 -34.66 14.46
C PHE A 301 -3.58 -35.30 15.19
N ALA A 302 -2.44 -34.60 15.31
CA ALA A 302 -1.21 -35.20 15.86
C ALA A 302 -1.10 -35.16 17.40
N ASP A 303 -1.80 -34.24 18.09
CA ASP A 303 -1.53 -33.97 19.52
C ASP A 303 -2.60 -34.48 20.52
N HIS A 304 -3.59 -35.29 20.11
CA HIS A 304 -4.64 -35.74 21.03
C HIS A 304 -5.01 -37.23 21.05
N PHE A 305 -4.15 -38.13 20.53
CA PHE A 305 -4.35 -39.57 20.74
C PHE A 305 -3.15 -40.22 21.44
N PRO A 306 -3.33 -40.87 22.61
CA PRO A 306 -2.26 -41.62 23.26
C PRO A 306 -1.89 -42.82 22.39
N ALA A 307 -0.60 -43.07 22.28
CA ALA A 307 0.00 -44.17 21.54
C ALA A 307 -0.69 -45.52 21.84
N VAL A 308 -1.37 -46.08 20.85
CA VAL A 308 -1.66 -47.51 20.79
C VAL A 308 -0.58 -48.15 19.93
N GLN A 309 0.19 -49.03 20.56
CA GLN A 309 1.23 -49.83 19.94
C GLN A 309 0.63 -50.80 18.91
N SER A 310 1.24 -50.83 17.73
CA SER A 310 1.50 -51.97 16.83
C SER A 310 0.39 -53.02 16.62
N GLN A 311 -0.06 -53.20 15.37
CA GLN A 311 0.02 -54.50 14.69
C GLN A 311 -0.21 -54.40 13.18
N GLU A 312 0.84 -54.80 12.46
CA GLU A 312 0.88 -55.57 11.21
C GLU A 312 0.14 -55.10 9.94
N ALA A 313 0.95 -54.96 8.88
CA ALA A 313 0.55 -54.96 7.48
C ALA A 313 -0.03 -56.32 7.09
N ASP A 314 -1.03 -56.33 6.19
CA ASP A 314 -1.08 -57.18 4.99
C ASP A 314 -2.43 -57.03 4.25
N ASP A 315 -2.33 -57.05 2.91
CA ASP A 315 -3.32 -57.42 1.88
C ASP A 315 -4.72 -56.76 1.81
N PHE A 316 -4.90 -55.93 0.77
CA PHE A 316 -6.14 -55.98 -0.04
C PHE A 316 -5.87 -55.55 -1.49
N ASP A 317 -5.42 -56.50 -2.31
CA ASP A 317 -5.46 -56.46 -3.78
C ASP A 317 -6.88 -56.80 -4.28
N GLY A 318 -7.32 -56.10 -5.33
CA GLY A 318 -8.23 -56.66 -6.34
C GLY A 318 -9.66 -56.14 -6.35
N PHE A 319 -9.94 -55.16 -7.23
CA PHE A 319 -11.19 -55.15 -7.99
C PHE A 319 -10.99 -54.34 -9.30
N ASP A 320 -10.48 -55.03 -10.32
CA ASP A 320 -10.73 -54.72 -11.73
C ASP A 320 -12.12 -55.25 -12.10
N GLU A 321 -12.97 -54.41 -12.67
CA GLU A 321 -14.05 -54.87 -13.54
C GLU A 321 -14.22 -53.85 -14.68
N ASP A 322 -13.50 -54.12 -15.75
CA ASP A 322 -13.75 -53.59 -17.09
C ASP A 322 -15.15 -54.02 -17.57
N SER A 323 -15.90 -53.09 -18.17
CA SER A 323 -16.87 -53.42 -19.20
C SER A 323 -16.86 -52.31 -20.24
N ASP A 324 -16.27 -52.66 -21.38
CA ASP A 324 -16.16 -51.89 -22.62
C ASP A 324 -17.49 -51.68 -23.36
N GLU A 325 -17.42 -50.76 -24.34
CA GLU A 325 -18.14 -50.72 -25.63
C GLU A 325 -19.64 -50.35 -25.64
N ASP A 326 -20.19 -49.54 -26.55
CA ASP A 326 -19.68 -48.65 -27.60
C ASP A 326 -20.90 -47.86 -28.18
N ASP A 327 -20.59 -46.81 -28.94
CA ASP A 327 -21.31 -46.30 -30.12
C ASP A 327 -22.49 -45.28 -30.09
N GLU A 328 -22.18 -44.17 -30.80
CA GLU A 328 -22.92 -43.48 -31.89
C GLU A 328 -24.06 -42.47 -31.59
N ALA A 329 -23.67 -41.20 -31.77
CA ALA A 329 -24.22 -40.19 -32.69
C ALA A 329 -25.75 -40.02 -32.87
N GLY A 330 -26.20 -38.76 -32.72
CA GLY A 330 -27.48 -38.30 -33.23
C GLY A 330 -27.73 -36.82 -32.97
N GLU A 331 -27.56 -36.00 -34.02
CA GLU A 331 -27.95 -34.59 -34.10
C GLU A 331 -29.47 -34.39 -33.91
N GLY A 332 -29.88 -33.22 -33.41
CA GLY A 332 -31.29 -32.80 -33.38
C GLY A 332 -31.48 -31.43 -32.75
N GLU A 333 -31.83 -30.47 -33.58
CA GLU A 333 -32.07 -29.05 -33.33
C GLU A 333 -33.34 -28.74 -32.49
N ASP A 334 -33.38 -27.46 -32.06
CA ASP A 334 -34.54 -26.58 -31.83
C ASP A 334 -35.37 -26.67 -30.53
N GLY A 335 -35.55 -25.49 -29.92
CA GLY A 335 -36.63 -25.23 -28.97
C GLY A 335 -36.42 -24.03 -28.04
N ASP A 336 -36.43 -22.82 -28.59
CA ASP A 336 -36.69 -21.57 -27.86
C ASP A 336 -37.95 -21.66 -26.99
N ASP A 337 -37.91 -21.14 -25.75
CA ASP A 337 -39.10 -20.56 -25.11
C ASP A 337 -38.70 -19.58 -23.98
N VAL A 338 -38.78 -18.30 -24.32
CA VAL A 338 -38.70 -17.14 -23.40
C VAL A 338 -40.13 -16.77 -23.03
N PRO A 339 -40.52 -16.65 -21.75
CA PRO A 339 -41.86 -16.17 -21.42
C PRO A 339 -41.95 -14.64 -21.47
N GLU A 340 -42.99 -14.23 -22.19
CA GLU A 340 -43.45 -12.90 -22.59
C GLU A 340 -43.92 -12.02 -21.42
N LEU A 341 -43.52 -10.75 -21.48
CA LEU A 341 -44.00 -9.63 -20.65
C LEU A 341 -45.42 -9.24 -21.07
N VAL A 342 -46.36 -9.19 -20.11
CA VAL A 342 -47.69 -8.64 -20.32
C VAL A 342 -47.83 -7.34 -19.52
N GLU A 343 -47.85 -6.21 -20.22
CA GLU A 343 -48.42 -4.95 -19.73
C GLU A 343 -49.83 -4.78 -20.29
N GLU A 344 -50.84 -4.56 -19.45
CA GLU A 344 -51.96 -3.67 -19.77
C GLU A 344 -52.47 -3.00 -18.47
N GLY A 345 -52.54 -1.67 -18.49
CA GLY A 345 -53.00 -0.85 -17.38
C GLY A 345 -54.47 -0.41 -17.50
N ALA A 346 -55.09 -0.06 -16.37
CA ALA A 346 -56.17 0.93 -16.28
C ALA A 346 -56.44 1.36 -14.83
N ASN A 347 -55.90 2.53 -14.49
CA ASN A 347 -56.33 3.58 -13.59
C ASN A 347 -57.52 3.43 -12.60
N ASN A 348 -57.26 3.97 -11.39
CA ASN A 348 -58.11 4.87 -10.56
C ASN A 348 -58.91 4.29 -9.38
N ASP A 349 -58.46 4.52 -8.13
CA ASP A 349 -59.21 5.30 -7.11
C ASP A 349 -58.45 5.46 -5.75
N LYS A 350 -58.20 6.73 -5.39
CA LYS A 350 -58.29 7.39 -4.06
C LYS A 350 -57.78 6.69 -2.76
N ARG A 351 -56.66 7.22 -2.23
CA ARG A 351 -56.35 7.77 -0.85
C ARG A 351 -57.18 7.31 0.40
N PRO A 352 -56.71 7.50 1.67
CA PRO A 352 -55.35 7.70 2.21
C PRO A 352 -55.04 6.98 3.58
N SER A 353 -53.78 7.14 4.00
CA SER A 353 -53.14 7.01 5.33
C SER A 353 -53.95 6.66 6.60
N LYS A 354 -53.33 5.86 7.48
CA LYS A 354 -53.37 6.11 8.93
C LYS A 354 -52.11 5.61 9.65
N ARG A 355 -51.35 6.58 10.19
CA ARG A 355 -50.52 6.41 11.39
C ARG A 355 -51.43 6.05 12.57
N GLN A 356 -50.96 5.18 13.46
CA GLN A 356 -51.34 5.23 14.87
C GLN A 356 -50.11 5.03 15.75
N ARG A 357 -50.15 5.72 16.88
CA ARG A 357 -49.07 6.21 17.72
C ARG A 357 -49.22 5.54 19.10
N THR A 358 -48.10 5.18 19.72
CA THR A 358 -47.83 5.03 21.18
C THR A 358 -48.89 4.35 22.07
N GLN A 359 -48.44 3.31 22.77
CA GLN A 359 -48.16 3.41 24.21
C GLN A 359 -46.86 2.69 24.53
#